data_AF-A0A1F5YWD8-F1
#
_entry.id   AF-A0A1F5YWD8-F1
#
_cell.length_a   1.000
_cell.length_b   1.000
_cell.length_c   1.000
_cell.angle_alpha   90.00
_cell.angle_beta   90.00
_cell.angle_gamma   90.00
#
_symmetry.space_group_name_H-M   'P 1'
#
loop_
_entity.id
_entity.type
_entity.pdbx_description
1 polymer ?
#
loop_
_entity_poly.entity_id
_entity_poly.type
_entity_poly.pdbx_seq_one_letter_code
_entity_poly.pdbx_strand_id
1 'polypeptide(L)'
;MTMNKRVALVILIKNCFSLSNPAKIELLRTVEDMSEEQVEALGKFLAYEREFILKYQNQIIENADALLEAMTEETSVSAASAVQ
;
A
#
# COMPACT_ATOMS: atom_id res chain seq x y z
N MET A 1 8.27 -26.28 -6.78
CA MET A 1 8.18 -25.89 -5.36
C MET A 1 6.87 -25.15 -5.16
N THR A 2 5.88 -25.78 -4.54
CA THR A 2 4.62 -25.12 -4.19
C THR A 2 4.91 -24.16 -3.04
N MET A 3 4.76 -22.85 -3.27
CA MET A 3 4.94 -21.87 -2.20
C MET A 3 3.87 -22.12 -1.12
N ASN A 4 4.28 -22.24 0.15
CA ASN A 4 3.33 -22.45 1.24
C ASN A 4 2.41 -21.22 1.32
N LYS A 5 1.08 -21.42 1.24
CA LYS A 5 0.07 -20.35 1.26
C LYS A 5 0.27 -19.39 2.43
N ARG A 6 0.72 -19.89 3.58
CA ARG A 6 0.99 -19.08 4.79
C ARG A 6 2.18 -18.15 4.60
N VAL A 7 3.24 -18.60 3.91
CA VAL A 7 4.39 -17.74 3.59
C VAL A 7 3.97 -16.60 2.66
N ALA A 8 3.15 -16.90 1.64
CA ALA A 8 2.60 -15.87 0.77
C ALA A 8 1.71 -14.89 1.55
N LEU A 9 0.89 -15.39 2.47
CA LEU A 9 0.04 -14.57 3.32
C LEU A 9 0.83 -13.62 4.23
N VAL A 10 1.94 -14.08 4.83
CA VAL A 10 2.85 -13.23 5.62
C VAL A 10 3.39 -12.06 4.78
N ILE A 11 3.76 -12.33 3.52
CA ILE A 11 4.24 -11.29 2.61
C ILE A 11 3.12 -10.28 2.30
N LEU A 12 1.90 -10.75 2.05
CA LEU A 12 0.75 -9.89 1.79
C LEU A 12 0.42 -9.01 3.02
N ILE A 13 0.39 -9.58 4.23
CA ILE A 13 0.09 -8.82 5.46
C ILE A 13 1.11 -7.70 5.69
N LYS A 14 2.42 -7.98 5.48
CA LYS A 14 3.47 -6.98 5.67
C LYS A 14 3.32 -5.79 4.71
N ASN A 15 2.95 -6.06 3.47
CA ASN A 15 2.90 -5.07 2.38
C ASN A 15 1.51 -4.45 2.14
N CYS A 16 0.51 -4.88 2.89
CA CYS A 16 -0.83 -4.31 2.84
C CYS A 16 -0.82 -2.85 3.30
N PHE A 17 -1.57 -1.97 2.65
CA PHE A 17 -1.65 -0.55 3.02
C PHE A 17 -2.85 -0.24 3.92
N SER A 18 -3.94 -0.99 3.75
CA SER A 18 -5.24 -0.74 4.37
C SER A 18 -5.29 -1.11 5.85
N LEU A 19 -4.36 -1.94 6.32
CA LEU A 19 -4.26 -2.37 7.72
C LEU A 19 -3.28 -1.51 8.49
N SER A 20 -3.67 -1.15 9.71
CA SER A 20 -2.79 -0.49 10.67
C SER A 20 -1.65 -1.42 11.11
N ASN A 21 -0.52 -0.85 11.53
CA ASN A 21 0.61 -1.64 12.02
C ASN A 21 0.22 -2.58 13.19
N PRO A 22 -0.58 -2.16 14.19
CA PRO A 22 -1.08 -3.07 15.22
C PRO A 22 -1.88 -4.25 14.66
N ALA A 23 -2.77 -4.01 13.69
CA ALA A 23 -3.55 -5.08 13.07
C ALA A 23 -2.67 -6.07 12.29
N LYS A 24 -1.65 -5.56 11.57
CA LYS A 24 -0.66 -6.41 10.90
C LYS A 24 0.10 -7.31 11.87
N ILE A 25 0.54 -6.76 13.01
CA ILE A 25 1.27 -7.53 14.04
C ILE A 25 0.38 -8.65 14.59
N GLU A 26 -0.88 -8.35 14.89
CA GLU A 26 -1.81 -9.34 15.43
C GLU A 26 -2.14 -10.45 14.43
N LEU A 27 -2.35 -10.10 13.16
CA LEU A 27 -2.52 -11.08 12.10
C LEU A 27 -1.27 -11.97 11.95
N LEU A 28 -0.07 -11.39 11.94
CA LEU A 28 1.18 -12.16 11.82
C LEU A 28 1.38 -13.15 12.97
N ARG A 29 0.90 -12.83 14.19
CA ARG A 29 0.95 -13.74 15.34
C ARG A 29 -0.01 -14.92 15.20
N THR A 30 -1.13 -14.74 14.52
CA THR A 30 -2.21 -15.72 14.43
C THR A 30 -2.17 -16.54 13.13
N VAL A 31 -1.36 -16.15 12.14
CA VAL A 31 -1.26 -16.83 10.83
C VAL A 31 -0.88 -18.31 10.96
N GLU A 32 -0.09 -18.73 11.94
CA GLU A 32 0.25 -20.14 12.12
C GLU A 32 -0.96 -20.97 12.58
N ASP A 33 -1.83 -20.37 13.39
CA ASP A 33 -3.00 -21.02 13.99
C ASP A 33 -4.27 -20.94 13.12
N MET A 34 -4.26 -20.14 12.05
CA MET A 34 -5.39 -20.00 11.14
C MET A 34 -5.72 -21.31 10.43
N SER A 35 -7.00 -21.61 10.20
CA SER A 35 -7.42 -22.69 9.30
C SER A 35 -7.04 -22.36 7.85
N GLU A 36 -6.97 -23.38 6.98
CA GLU A 36 -6.72 -23.15 5.54
C GLU A 36 -7.80 -22.24 4.90
N GLU A 37 -9.04 -22.34 5.34
CA GLU A 37 -10.14 -21.49 4.88
C GLU A 37 -9.92 -20.03 5.28
N GLN A 38 -9.46 -19.78 6.51
CA GLN A 38 -9.11 -18.44 6.98
C GLN A 38 -7.92 -17.86 6.21
N VAL A 39 -6.88 -18.68 5.99
CA VAL A 39 -5.71 -18.30 5.17
C VAL A 39 -6.14 -17.92 3.77
N GLU A 40 -7.03 -18.70 3.16
CA GLU A 40 -7.52 -18.44 1.81
C GLU A 40 -8.40 -17.18 1.74
N ALA A 41 -9.32 -17.00 2.69
CA ALA A 41 -10.19 -15.82 2.73
C ALA A 41 -9.38 -14.53 2.92
N LEU A 42 -8.46 -14.50 3.88
CA LEU A 42 -7.59 -13.35 4.11
C LEU A 42 -6.64 -13.12 2.92
N GLY A 43 -6.08 -14.20 2.36
CA GLY A 43 -5.24 -14.12 1.18
C GLY A 43 -5.95 -13.49 -0.02
N LYS A 44 -7.20 -13.86 -0.29
CA LYS A 44 -8.03 -13.25 -1.35
C LYS A 44 -8.27 -11.77 -1.10
N PHE A 45 -8.64 -11.41 0.13
CA PHE A 45 -8.85 -10.00 0.50
C PHE A 45 -7.60 -9.15 0.24
N LEU A 46 -6.43 -9.60 0.70
CA LEU A 46 -5.18 -8.86 0.52
C LEU A 46 -4.69 -8.88 -0.93
N ALA A 47 -5.01 -9.93 -1.69
CA ALA A 47 -4.72 -9.98 -3.12
C ALA A 47 -5.53 -8.94 -3.92
N TYR A 48 -6.80 -8.72 -3.57
CA TYR A 48 -7.63 -7.67 -4.19
C TYR A 48 -7.06 -6.27 -3.95
N GLU A 49 -6.60 -5.99 -2.74
CA GLU A 49 -5.90 -4.72 -2.47
C GLU A 49 -4.66 -4.57 -3.36
N ARG A 50 -3.86 -5.64 -3.47
CA ARG A 50 -2.65 -5.61 -4.30
C ARG A 50 -2.97 -5.39 -5.78
N GLU A 51 -4.01 -6.02 -6.29
CA GLU A 51 -4.49 -5.82 -7.66
C GLU A 51 -4.91 -4.38 -7.90
N PHE A 52 -5.66 -3.78 -6.97
CA PHE A 52 -6.03 -2.37 -7.03
C PHE A 52 -4.79 -1.47 -7.10
N ILE A 53 -3.81 -1.68 -6.22
CA ILE A 53 -2.57 -0.89 -6.24
C ILE A 53 -1.84 -1.04 -7.57
N LEU A 54 -1.65 -2.26 -8.06
CA LEU A 54 -0.96 -2.49 -9.34
C LEU A 54 -1.68 -1.83 -10.52
N LYS A 55 -3.01 -1.76 -10.48
CA LYS A 55 -3.82 -1.12 -11.52
C LYS A 55 -3.72 0.39 -11.52
N TYR A 56 -3.63 1.02 -10.34
CA TYR A 56 -3.71 2.48 -10.20
C TYR A 56 -2.40 3.14 -9.77
N GLN A 57 -1.33 2.39 -9.49
CA GLN A 57 -0.07 2.92 -8.97
C GLN A 57 0.51 4.04 -9.84
N ASN A 58 0.53 3.87 -11.16
CA ASN A 58 1.13 4.85 -12.06
C ASN A 58 0.34 6.15 -12.05
N GLN A 59 -1.00 6.05 -12.07
CA GLN A 59 -1.89 7.20 -11.98
C GLN A 59 -1.72 7.94 -10.63
N ILE A 60 -1.54 7.20 -9.53
CA ILE A 60 -1.29 7.80 -8.22
C ILE A 60 0.06 8.53 -8.21
N ILE A 61 1.11 7.95 -8.81
CA ILE A 61 2.43 8.57 -8.93
C ILE A 61 2.35 9.84 -9.79
N GLU A 62 1.76 9.77 -10.97
CA GLU A 62 1.58 10.91 -11.87
C GLU A 62 0.82 12.06 -11.20
N ASN A 63 -0.26 11.75 -10.46
CA ASN A 63 -1.01 12.75 -9.72
C ASN A 63 -0.21 13.37 -8.57
N ALA A 64 0.63 12.58 -7.90
CA ALA A 64 1.49 13.07 -6.82
C ALA A 64 2.60 13.98 -7.38
N ASP A 65 3.22 13.61 -8.50
CA ASP A 65 4.24 14.40 -9.17
C ASP A 65 3.67 15.75 -9.65
N ALA A 66 2.49 15.73 -10.27
CA ALA A 66 1.79 16.96 -10.69
C ALA A 66 1.44 17.87 -9.50
N LEU A 67 1.04 17.30 -8.36
CA LEU A 67 0.77 18.07 -7.14
C LEU A 67 2.05 18.72 -6.59
N LEU A 68 3.16 17.98 -6.57
CA LEU A 68 4.46 18.49 -6.12
C LEU A 68 4.94 19.63 -7.03
N GLU A 69 4.80 19.48 -8.35
CA GLU A 69 5.15 20.51 -9.32
C GLU A 69 4.34 21.80 -9.09
N ALA A 70 3.02 21.70 -8.95
CA ALA A 70 2.15 22.84 -8.66
C ALA A 70 2.55 23.58 -7.37
N MET A 71 2.89 22.84 -6.30
CA MET A 71 3.36 23.44 -5.04
C MET A 71 4.71 24.15 -5.18
N THR A 72 5.61 23.64 -6.05
CA THR A 72 6.90 24.28 -6.30
C THR A 72 6.79 25.51 -7.19
N GLU A 73 5.90 25.52 -8.17
CA GLU A 73 5.66 26.69 -9.02
C GLU A 73 5.04 27.86 -8.24
N GLU A 74 4.04 27.61 -7.39
CA GLU A 74 3.44 28.65 -6.53
C GLU A 74 4.47 29.29 -5.58
N THR A 75 5.46 28.52 -5.12
CA THR A 75 6.55 29.03 -4.28
C THR A 75 7.50 29.96 -5.07
N SER A 76 7.72 29.68 -6.36
CA SER A 76 8.59 30.48 -7.23
C SER A 76 7.98 31.83 -7.64
N VAL A 77 6.65 31.89 -7.83
CA VAL A 77 5.93 33.13 -8.19
C VAL A 77 5.83 34.08 -6.98
N SER A 78 5.60 33.53 -5.78
CA SER A 78 5.60 34.29 -4.53
C SER A 78 6.96 34.95 -4.25
N ALA A 79 8.07 34.22 -4.44
CA ALA A 79 9.42 34.76 -4.23
C ALA A 79 9.81 35.86 -5.24
N ALA A 80 9.34 35.77 -6.50
CA ALA A 80 9.61 36.79 -7.51
C ALA A 80 8.82 38.09 -7.31
N SER A 81 7.62 38.02 -6.71
CA SER A 81 6.79 39.20 -6.43
C SER A 81 7.20 40.00 -5.17
N ALA A 82 8.04 39.44 -4.31
CA ALA A 82 8.48 40.07 -3.06
C ALA A 82 9.77 40.92 -3.21
N VAL A 83 10.34 41.00 -4.42
CA VAL A 83 11.62 41.70 -4.73
C VAL A 83 11.41 42.96 -5.58
N GLN A 84 10.17 43.42 -5.78
CA GLN A 84 9.85 44.74 -6.35
C GLN A 84 9.40 45.71 -5.27
#